data_AF-A0A820RM90-F1
#
_entry.id   AF-A0A820RM90-F1
#
_cell.length_a   1.000
_cell.length_b   1.000
_cell.length_c   1.000
_cell.angle_alpha   90.00
_cell.angle_beta   90.00
_cell.angle_gamma   90.00
#
_symmetry.space_group_name_H-M   'P 1'
#
loop_
_entity.id
_entity.type
_entity.pdbx_description
1 polymer ?
#
loop_
_entity_poly.entity_id
_entity_poly.type
_entity_poly.pdbx_seq_one_letter_code
_entity_poly.pdbx_strand_id
1 'polypeptide(L)'
;MLRLLFCLLLFLLEFELSRSSSSSTTYPWIKKVHVVSMTHLDVGFTNFAANVCSLYFNNHLPNAARLAQELRDRGGEERFIFTTHPWILLEFFDNIAQCTNERP
;
A
#
# COMPACT_ATOMS: atom_id res chain seq x y z
N MET A 1 -37.36 28.59 11.68
CA MET A 1 -37.01 27.26 11.15
C MET A 1 -36.79 27.26 9.64
N LEU A 2 -37.68 27.87 8.83
CA LEU A 2 -37.54 27.93 7.36
C LEU A 2 -36.24 28.61 6.86
N ARG A 3 -35.76 29.65 7.55
CA ARG A 3 -34.49 30.33 7.21
C ARG A 3 -33.24 29.47 7.42
N LEU A 4 -33.25 28.59 8.43
CA LEU A 4 -32.13 27.70 8.73
C LEU A 4 -32.06 26.56 7.70
N LEU A 5 -33.22 26.06 7.28
CA LEU A 5 -33.33 25.03 6.23
C LEU A 5 -32.83 25.56 4.88
N PHE A 6 -33.13 26.82 4.55
CA PHE A 6 -32.68 27.47 3.32
C PHE A 6 -31.15 27.70 3.30
N CYS A 7 -30.57 28.12 4.43
CA CYS A 7 -29.12 28.21 4.57
C CYS A 7 -28.43 26.85 4.42
N LEU A 8 -29.00 25.78 5.00
CA LEU A 8 -28.46 24.43 4.87
C LEU A 8 -28.53 23.91 3.42
N LEU A 9 -29.62 24.21 2.71
CA LEU A 9 -29.75 23.86 1.29
C LEU A 9 -28.74 24.62 0.41
N LEU A 10 -28.54 25.92 0.68
CA LEU A 10 -27.52 26.73 -0.01
C LEU A 10 -26.11 26.20 0.26
N PHE A 11 -25.82 25.84 1.51
CA PHE A 11 -24.51 25.31 1.90
C PHE A 11 -24.23 23.95 1.23
N LEU A 12 -25.24 23.09 1.12
CA LEU A 12 -25.12 21.80 0.40
C LEU A 12 -24.96 22.00 -1.12
N LEU A 13 -25.60 23.03 -1.69
CA LEU A 13 -25.47 23.36 -3.11
C LEU A 13 -24.08 23.91 -3.46
N GLU A 14 -23.52 24.77 -2.61
CA GLU A 14 -22.16 25.30 -2.76
C GLU A 14 -21.10 24.20 -2.58
N PHE A 15 -21.33 23.27 -1.65
CA PHE A 15 -20.44 22.13 -1.42
C PHE A 15 -20.35 21.20 -2.64
N GLU A 16 -21.48 20.90 -3.29
CA GLU A 16 -21.48 20.07 -4.52
C GLU A 16 -20.89 20.80 -5.74
N LEU A 17 -21.06 22.12 -5.88
CA LEU A 17 -20.39 22.88 -6.94
C LEU A 17 -18.87 22.87 -6.78
N SER A 18 -18.38 22.95 -5.54
CA SER A 18 -16.94 22.95 -5.24
C SER A 18 -16.27 21.59 -5.49
N ARG A 19 -17.04 20.49 -5.45
CA ARG A 19 -16.55 19.13 -5.72
C ARG A 19 -16.19 18.90 -7.20
N SER A 20 -16.62 19.77 -8.11
CA SER A 20 -16.55 19.55 -9.56
C SER A 20 -15.25 20.03 -10.25
N SER A 21 -14.29 20.65 -9.55
CA SER A 21 -13.15 21.32 -10.21
C SER A 21 -11.79 20.63 -10.04
N SER A 22 -11.74 19.30 -10.08
CA SER A 22 -10.47 18.61 -10.36
C SER A 22 -10.27 18.52 -11.89
N SER A 23 -9.44 19.41 -12.44
CA SER A 23 -9.05 19.33 -13.86
C SER A 23 -8.07 18.16 -14.05
N SER A 24 -8.61 16.98 -14.34
CA SER A 24 -7.80 15.83 -14.73
C SER A 24 -7.09 16.16 -16.05
N THR A 25 -5.77 16.29 -16.01
CA THR A 25 -4.98 16.43 -17.23
C THR A 25 -4.98 15.08 -17.95
N THR A 26 -5.67 15.00 -19.09
CA THR A 26 -5.73 13.77 -19.88
C THR A 26 -4.51 13.69 -20.79
N TYR A 27 -3.72 12.62 -20.67
CA TYR A 27 -2.54 12.36 -21.51
C TYR A 27 -2.83 11.27 -22.55
N PRO A 28 -3.42 11.61 -23.73
CA PRO A 28 -3.95 10.63 -24.69
C PRO A 28 -2.89 9.70 -25.33
N TRP A 29 -1.61 10.02 -25.17
CA TRP A 29 -0.49 9.21 -25.66
C TRP A 29 -0.09 8.08 -24.70
N ILE A 30 -0.45 8.15 -23.41
CA ILE A 30 -0.12 7.09 -22.45
C ILE A 30 -1.04 5.90 -22.71
N LYS A 31 -0.48 4.78 -23.16
CA LYS A 31 -1.24 3.57 -23.49
C LYS A 31 -1.31 2.56 -22.36
N LYS A 32 -0.28 2.51 -21.51
CA LYS A 32 -0.17 1.55 -20.42
C LYS A 32 0.73 2.08 -19.31
N VAL A 33 0.31 1.86 -18.07
CA VAL A 33 1.12 2.12 -16.88
C VAL A 33 1.28 0.80 -16.15
N HIS A 34 2.53 0.43 -15.87
CA HIS A 34 2.84 -0.73 -15.05
C HIS A 34 3.13 -0.25 -13.63
N VAL A 35 2.37 -0.76 -12.66
CA VAL A 35 2.62 -0.49 -11.24
C VAL A 35 3.33 -1.71 -10.66
N VAL A 36 4.53 -1.50 -10.12
CA VAL A 36 5.32 -2.54 -9.44
C VAL A 36 5.36 -2.21 -7.96
N SER A 37 4.73 -3.05 -7.14
CA SER A 37 4.76 -2.92 -5.69
C SER A 37 5.99 -3.64 -5.14
N MET A 38 6.87 -2.89 -4.49
CA MET A 38 8.08 -3.41 -3.85
C MET A 38 8.44 -2.56 -2.64
N THR A 39 9.29 -3.10 -1.78
CA THR A 39 10.03 -2.31 -0.78
C THR A 39 11.51 -2.62 -0.89
N HIS A 40 12.33 -1.59 -0.72
CA HIS A 40 13.78 -1.75 -0.74
C HIS A 40 14.23 -2.50 0.53
N LEU A 41 15.25 -3.36 0.41
CA LEU A 41 15.74 -4.18 1.51
C LEU A 41 17.12 -3.70 1.96
N ASP A 42 17.13 -2.98 3.09
CA ASP A 42 18.32 -2.36 3.67
C ASP A 42 18.68 -2.98 5.03
N VAL A 43 19.12 -4.25 5.01
CA VAL A 43 19.48 -4.99 6.23
C VAL A 43 20.77 -4.42 6.83
N GLY A 44 20.68 -3.86 8.05
CA GLY A 44 21.83 -3.28 8.75
C GLY A 44 22.17 -1.84 8.36
N PHE A 45 21.41 -1.21 7.46
CA PHE A 45 21.58 0.20 7.10
C PHE A 45 20.51 1.07 7.75
N THR A 46 19.23 0.80 7.51
CA THR A 46 18.13 1.61 8.07
C THR A 46 17.92 1.36 9.57
N ASN A 47 18.24 0.16 10.06
CA ASN A 47 18.17 -0.24 11.46
C ASN A 47 19.06 -1.50 11.65
N PHE A 48 19.18 -1.99 12.89
CA PHE A 48 19.76 -3.30 13.18
C PHE A 48 19.12 -4.38 12.30
N ALA A 49 19.95 -5.31 11.83
CA ALA A 49 19.53 -6.40 10.95
C ALA A 49 18.34 -7.18 11.53
N ALA A 50 18.37 -7.49 12.83
CA ALA A 50 17.29 -8.14 13.58
C ALA A 50 15.95 -7.40 13.45
N ASN A 51 15.96 -6.08 13.57
CA ASN A 51 14.76 -5.25 13.48
C ASN A 51 14.22 -5.18 12.06
N VAL A 52 15.10 -5.02 11.07
CA VAL A 52 14.70 -5.02 9.65
C VAL A 52 14.10 -6.37 9.27
N CYS A 53 14.76 -7.47 9.62
CA CYS A 53 14.23 -8.82 9.39
C CYS A 53 12.89 -9.05 10.08
N SER A 54 12.77 -8.66 11.36
CA SER A 54 11.53 -8.79 12.13
C SER A 54 10.39 -8.00 11.50
N LEU A 55 10.65 -6.81 10.94
CA LEU A 55 9.65 -6.01 10.23
C LEU A 55 9.18 -6.73 8.95
N TYR A 56 10.10 -7.34 8.19
CA TYR A 56 9.73 -8.11 7.01
C TYR A 56 8.87 -9.32 7.37
N PHE A 57 9.25 -10.06 8.41
CA PHE A 57 8.61 -11.31 8.80
C PHE A 57 7.22 -11.08 9.40
N ASN A 58 7.09 -10.08 10.27
CA ASN A 58 5.85 -9.86 11.01
C ASN A 58 4.89 -8.90 10.30
N ASN A 59 5.39 -8.03 9.41
CA ASN A 59 4.57 -6.99 8.81
C ASN A 59 4.55 -7.08 7.27
N HIS A 60 5.68 -6.94 6.57
CA HIS A 60 5.65 -6.79 5.12
C HIS A 60 5.14 -8.04 4.40
N LEU A 61 5.70 -9.22 4.68
CA LEU A 61 5.30 -10.46 4.01
C LEU A 61 3.85 -10.86 4.36
N PRO A 62 3.43 -10.86 5.65
CA PRO A 62 2.05 -11.21 5.99
C PRO A 62 1.02 -10.22 5.41
N ASN A 63 1.30 -8.91 5.46
CA ASN A 63 0.37 -7.93 4.90
C ASN A 63 0.29 -8.01 3.37
N ALA A 64 1.42 -8.31 2.69
CA ALA A 64 1.41 -8.54 1.26
C ALA A 64 0.53 -9.74 0.87
N ALA A 65 0.66 -10.86 1.59
CA ALA A 65 -0.17 -12.04 1.38
C ALA A 65 -1.65 -11.75 1.65
N ARG A 66 -1.96 -11.06 2.75
CA ARG A 66 -3.32 -10.65 3.12
C ARG A 66 -3.94 -9.75 2.06
N LEU A 67 -3.25 -8.69 1.63
CA LEU A 67 -3.75 -7.77 0.60
C LEU A 67 -3.99 -8.51 -0.73
N ALA A 68 -3.09 -9.40 -1.12
CA ALA A 68 -3.28 -10.22 -2.32
C ALA A 68 -4.54 -11.10 -2.21
N GLN A 69 -4.84 -11.67 -1.04
CA GLN A 69 -6.06 -12.44 -0.80
C GLN A 69 -7.30 -11.55 -0.84
N GLU A 70 -7.27 -10.40 -0.14
CA GLU A 70 -8.39 -9.46 -0.12
C GLU A 70 -8.80 -9.00 -1.52
N LEU A 71 -7.84 -8.69 -2.40
CA LEU A 71 -8.16 -8.28 -3.78
C LEU A 71 -8.74 -9.44 -4.61
N ARG A 72 -8.29 -10.68 -4.37
CA ARG A 72 -8.91 -11.86 -5.01
C ARG A 72 -10.35 -12.04 -4.56
N ASP A 73 -10.60 -11.90 -3.25
CA ASP A 73 -11.92 -12.12 -2.65
C ASP A 73 -12.93 -11.03 -3.04
N ARG A 74 -12.47 -9.81 -3.31
CA ARG A 74 -13.30 -8.72 -3.84
C ARG A 74 -13.86 -8.99 -5.25
N GLY A 75 -13.25 -9.92 -6.00
CA GLY A 75 -13.72 -10.31 -7.33
C GLY A 75 -13.49 -9.28 -8.44
N GLY A 76 -12.72 -8.21 -8.18
CA GLY A 76 -12.32 -7.23 -9.19
C GLY A 76 -11.28 -7.77 -10.18
N GLU A 77 -10.80 -6.94 -11.09
CA GLU A 77 -9.73 -7.29 -12.04
C GLU A 77 -8.33 -7.05 -11.43
N GLU A 78 -8.23 -6.20 -10.41
CA GLU A 78 -6.98 -5.83 -9.77
C GLU A 78 -6.30 -7.02 -9.07
N ARG A 79 -4.98 -7.13 -9.23
CA ARG A 79 -4.17 -8.15 -8.55
C ARG A 79 -3.00 -7.47 -7.87
N PHE A 80 -2.72 -7.88 -6.64
CA PHE A 80 -1.55 -7.41 -5.91
C PHE A 80 -0.44 -8.44 -5.99
N ILE A 81 0.70 -8.02 -6.53
CA ILE A 81 1.94 -8.80 -6.58
C ILE A 81 3.00 -7.99 -5.83
N PHE A 82 3.52 -8.54 -4.75
CA PHE A 82 4.61 -7.95 -4.00
C PHE A 82 5.95 -8.49 -4.51
N THR A 83 6.70 -7.63 -5.19
CA THR A 83 8.06 -7.95 -5.62
C THR A 83 8.99 -7.80 -4.42
N THR A 84 9.70 -8.88 -4.07
CA THR A 84 10.59 -8.92 -2.91
C THR A 84 11.90 -9.61 -3.25
N HIS A 85 12.91 -9.39 -2.41
CA HIS A 85 14.24 -9.97 -2.58
C HIS A 85 14.21 -11.47 -2.24
N PRO A 86 14.85 -12.34 -3.03
CA PRO A 86 14.77 -13.79 -2.81
C PRO A 86 15.36 -14.20 -1.46
N TRP A 87 16.43 -13.53 -1.01
CA TRP A 87 17.11 -13.87 0.24
C TRP A 87 16.19 -13.71 1.47
N ILE A 88 15.44 -12.61 1.61
CA ILE A 88 14.58 -12.43 2.80
C ILE A 88 13.39 -13.40 2.79
N LEU A 89 12.95 -13.84 1.61
CA LEU A 89 11.90 -14.85 1.49
C LEU A 89 12.42 -16.24 1.89
N LEU A 90 13.62 -16.62 1.44
CA LEU A 90 14.27 -17.85 1.89
C LEU A 90 14.48 -17.83 3.40
N GLU A 91 14.95 -16.72 3.94
CA GLU A 91 15.18 -16.58 5.38
C GLU A 91 13.86 -16.66 6.17
N PHE A 92 12.75 -16.16 5.63
CA PHE A 92 11.42 -16.31 6.26
C PHE A 92 10.96 -17.77 6.36
N PHE A 93 11.26 -18.60 5.36
CA PHE A 93 10.85 -20.00 5.35
C PHE A 93 11.84 -20.92 6.05
N ASP A 94 13.14 -20.71 5.85
CA ASP A 94 14.18 -21.64 6.28
C ASP A 94 14.89 -21.16 7.57
N ASN A 95 14.90 -19.85 7.85
CA ASN A 95 15.51 -19.20 9.02
C ASN A 95 16.97 -19.65 9.32
N ILE A 96 17.76 -19.83 8.26
CA ILE A 96 19.13 -20.37 8.34
C ILE A 96 20.11 -19.32 8.90
N ALA A 97 19.99 -18.06 8.47
CA ALA A 97 20.85 -16.99 8.93
C ALA A 97 20.47 -16.47 10.33
N GLN A 98 19.29 -16.87 10.83
CA GLN A 98 18.66 -16.41 12.06
C GLN A 98 18.60 -14.89 12.11
N CYS A 99 18.20 -14.27 11.01
CA CYS A 99 18.43 -12.83 10.84
C CYS A 99 17.58 -11.95 11.74
N THR A 100 16.55 -12.51 12.40
CA THR A 100 15.73 -11.86 13.44
C THR A 100 16.37 -11.88 14.82
N ASN A 101 17.42 -12.69 15.04
CA ASN A 101 18.13 -12.74 16.31
C ASN A 101 19.15 -11.61 16.38
N GLU A 102 19.17 -10.88 17.50
CA GLU A 102 20.30 -10.02 17.82
C GLU A 102 21.52 -10.91 18.09
N ARG A 103 22.59 -10.73 17.30
CA ARG A 103 23.88 -11.36 17.62
C ARG A 103 24.54 -10.54 18.73
N PRO A 104 25.22 -11.20 19.71
CA PRO A 104 25.95 -10.52 20.77
C PRO A 104 27.01 -9.53 20.26
#